data_AF-A0A7V8W5M0-F1
#
_entry.id   AF-A0A7V8W5M0-F1
#
_cell.length_a   1.000
_cell.length_b   1.000
_cell.length_c   1.000
_cell.angle_alpha   90.00
_cell.angle_beta   90.00
_cell.angle_gamma   90.00
#
_symmetry.space_group_name_H-M   'P 1'
#
loop_
_entity.id
_entity.type
_entity.pdbx_description
1 polymer ?
#
loop_
_entity_poly.entity_id
_entity_poly.type
_entity_poly.pdbx_seq_one_letter_code
_entity_poly.pdbx_strand_id
1 'polypeptide(L)'
;KKEWDTMDRLYPKNGLRRMCEGITGLVSPQLERDVRIFFQERKIDLGGKTLEQYFEQLHIGVMLRERDGKTLVQYLDHSADIQAERNRA
;
A
#
# COMPACT_ATOMS: atom_id res chain seq x y z
N LYS A 1 7.43 6.47 -11.05
CA LYS A 1 7.05 7.90 -11.07
C LYS A 1 7.67 8.66 -12.24
N LYS A 2 9.00 8.68 -12.39
CA LYS A 2 9.69 9.38 -13.50
C LYS A 2 9.23 8.92 -14.88
N GLU A 3 9.02 7.62 -15.05
CA GLU A 3 8.58 7.04 -16.33
C GLU A 3 7.06 7.09 -16.58
N TRP A 4 6.30 7.85 -15.78
CA TRP A 4 4.84 7.85 -15.89
C TRP A 4 4.35 8.21 -17.29
N ASP A 5 4.89 9.28 -17.89
CA ASP A 5 4.41 9.75 -19.20
C ASP A 5 4.72 8.73 -20.31
N THR A 6 5.84 8.01 -20.17
CA THR A 6 6.18 6.87 -21.03
C THR A 6 5.17 5.74 -20.86
N MET A 7 4.82 5.40 -19.61
CA MET A 7 3.86 4.33 -19.30
C MET A 7 2.45 4.69 -19.76
N ASP A 8 1.96 5.92 -19.54
CA ASP A 8 0.63 6.37 -19.98
C ASP A 8 0.45 6.32 -21.50
N ARG A 9 1.53 6.59 -22.24
CA ARG A 9 1.54 6.47 -23.70
C ARG A 9 1.56 5.02 -24.19
N LEU A 10 2.36 4.16 -23.56
CA LEU A 10 2.64 2.82 -24.08
C LEU A 10 1.66 1.76 -23.58
N TYR A 11 1.12 1.91 -22.37
CA TYR A 11 0.30 0.88 -21.77
C TYR A 11 -1.16 1.05 -22.16
N PRO A 12 -1.89 -0.06 -22.38
CA PRO A 12 -3.33 0.03 -22.54
C PRO A 12 -3.95 0.49 -21.20
N LYS A 13 -5.07 1.21 -21.26
CA LYS A 13 -5.67 1.85 -20.06
C LYS A 13 -6.02 0.86 -18.95
N ASN A 14 -6.40 -0.36 -19.30
CA ASN A 14 -6.61 -1.45 -18.34
C ASN A 14 -5.31 -1.93 -17.66
N GLY A 15 -4.18 -1.87 -18.36
CA GLY A 15 -2.85 -2.17 -17.82
C GLY A 15 -2.40 -1.12 -16.80
N LEU A 16 -2.60 0.16 -17.12
CA LEU A 16 -2.37 1.25 -16.16
C LEU A 16 -3.23 1.12 -14.92
N ARG A 17 -4.53 0.84 -15.07
CA ARG A 17 -5.43 0.65 -13.92
C ARG A 17 -4.92 -0.46 -12.99
N ARG A 18 -4.55 -1.62 -13.55
CA ARG A 18 -4.01 -2.75 -12.78
C ARG A 18 -2.69 -2.41 -12.09
N MET A 19 -1.81 -1.65 -12.75
CA MET A 19 -0.59 -1.18 -12.10
C MET A 19 -0.90 -0.26 -10.92
N CYS A 20 -1.85 0.67 -11.08
CA CYS A 20 -2.25 1.61 -10.04
C CYS A 20 -2.90 0.92 -8.82
N GLU A 21 -3.52 -0.25 -8.98
CA GLU A 21 -4.04 -1.05 -7.85
C GLU A 21 -2.94 -1.38 -6.81
N GLY A 22 -1.69 -1.54 -7.27
CA GLY A 22 -0.56 -1.87 -6.40
C GLY A 22 -0.24 -0.80 -5.34
N ILE A 23 -0.75 0.43 -5.49
CA ILE A 23 -0.55 1.48 -4.48
C ILE A 23 -1.20 1.13 -3.13
N THR A 24 -2.22 0.28 -3.13
CA THR A 24 -2.95 -0.16 -1.93
C THR A 24 -2.05 -0.92 -0.96
N GLY A 25 -0.96 -1.53 -1.45
CA GLY A 25 0.04 -2.21 -0.63
C GLY A 25 1.10 -1.29 0.00
N LEU A 26 1.13 0.00 -0.32
CA LEU A 26 2.15 0.95 0.15
C LEU A 26 1.83 1.51 1.54
N VAL A 27 1.48 0.63 2.48
CA VAL A 27 0.86 0.91 3.79
C VAL A 27 1.75 1.65 4.82
N SER A 28 2.59 2.60 4.40
CA SER A 28 3.30 3.51 5.28
C SER A 28 2.76 4.95 5.13
N PRO A 29 2.71 5.76 6.19
CA PRO A 29 2.19 7.14 6.12
C PRO A 29 2.96 8.02 5.13
N GLN A 30 4.28 7.80 5.02
CA GLN A 30 5.13 8.56 4.10
C GLN A 30 4.78 8.25 2.64
N LEU A 31 4.56 6.97 2.31
CA LEU A 31 4.19 6.56 0.96
C LEU A 31 2.75 6.95 0.62
N GLU A 32 1.82 6.93 1.58
CA GLU A 32 0.45 7.42 1.35
C GLU A 32 0.45 8.89 0.92
N ARG A 33 1.19 9.76 1.63
CA ARG A 33 1.33 11.18 1.25
C ARG A 33 1.92 11.33 -0.15
N ASP A 34 2.98 10.58 -0.42
CA ASP A 34 3.71 10.61 -1.69
C ASP A 34 2.85 10.10 -2.88
N VAL A 35 1.97 9.12 -2.64
CA VAL A 35 0.97 8.65 -3.61
C VAL A 35 -0.09 9.73 -3.86
N ARG A 36 -0.68 10.30 -2.80
CA ARG A 36 -1.73 11.33 -2.94
C ARG A 36 -1.24 12.53 -3.73
N ILE A 37 -0.05 13.05 -3.41
CA ILE A 37 0.57 14.17 -4.14
C ILE A 37 0.74 13.82 -5.62
N PHE A 38 1.34 12.66 -5.92
CA PHE A 38 1.61 12.25 -7.30
C PHE A 38 0.34 12.17 -8.17
N PHE A 39 -0.75 11.61 -7.64
CA PHE A 39 -1.99 11.44 -8.38
C PHE A 39 -2.81 12.74 -8.46
N GLN A 40 -2.78 13.60 -7.44
CA GLN A 40 -3.45 14.91 -7.45
C GLN A 40 -2.82 15.87 -8.46
N GLU A 41 -1.48 15.95 -8.52
CA GLU A 41 -0.75 16.84 -9.43
C GLU A 41 -1.01 16.49 -10.91
N ARG A 42 -1.16 15.20 -11.23
CA ARG A 42 -1.26 14.70 -12.61
C ARG A 42 -2.69 14.50 -13.11
N LYS A 43 -3.71 14.66 -12.26
CA LYS A 43 -5.14 14.43 -12.59
C LYS A 43 -5.36 13.09 -13.31
N ILE A 44 -4.76 12.03 -12.79
CA ILE A 44 -4.82 10.70 -13.41
C ILE A 44 -6.25 10.17 -13.32
N ASP A 45 -6.90 9.98 -14.46
CA ASP A 45 -8.22 9.37 -14.54
C ASP A 45 -8.11 7.85 -14.69
N LEU A 46 -8.54 7.12 -13.66
CA LEU A 46 -8.67 5.66 -13.70
C LEU A 46 -10.09 5.21 -14.01
N GLY A 47 -11.03 6.12 -14.22
CA GLY A 47 -12.45 5.90 -14.49
C GLY A 47 -13.29 5.77 -13.23
N GLY A 48 -14.41 6.50 -13.17
CA GLY A 48 -15.39 6.41 -12.08
C GLY A 48 -14.81 6.81 -10.72
N LYS A 49 -14.98 5.94 -9.71
CA LYS A 49 -14.49 6.15 -8.33
C LYS A 49 -13.26 5.29 -7.97
N THR A 50 -12.60 4.71 -8.97
CA THR A 50 -11.57 3.69 -8.73
C THR A 50 -10.36 4.26 -7.99
N LEU A 51 -9.93 5.49 -8.31
CA LEU A 51 -8.79 6.09 -7.64
C LEU A 51 -9.09 6.40 -6.17
N GLU A 52 -10.28 6.92 -5.89
CA GLU A 52 -10.76 7.17 -4.53
C GLU A 52 -10.84 5.88 -3.73
N GLN A 53 -11.30 4.79 -4.33
CA GLN A 53 -11.33 3.47 -3.70
C GLN A 53 -9.93 2.97 -3.34
N TYR A 54 -8.94 3.15 -4.22
CA TYR A 54 -7.56 2.77 -3.91
C TYR A 54 -6.96 3.63 -2.79
N PHE A 55 -7.27 4.94 -2.75
CA PHE A 55 -6.86 5.79 -1.64
C PHE A 55 -7.49 5.39 -0.32
N GLU A 56 -8.76 5.00 -0.32
CA GLU A 56 -9.43 4.52 0.89
C GLU A 56 -8.80 3.22 1.39
N GLN A 57 -8.57 2.25 0.51
CA GLN A 57 -7.91 0.99 0.88
C GLN A 57 -6.50 1.21 1.43
N LEU A 58 -5.72 2.08 0.77
CA LEU A 58 -4.40 2.49 1.25
C LEU A 58 -4.48 3.13 2.64
N HIS A 59 -5.42 4.06 2.84
CA HIS A 59 -5.60 4.75 4.11
C HIS A 59 -5.97 3.76 5.24
N ILE A 60 -6.90 2.84 5.00
CA ILE A 60 -7.25 1.78 5.96
C ILE A 60 -6.01 0.94 6.31
N GLY A 61 -5.22 0.55 5.31
CA GLY A 61 -3.99 -0.22 5.52
C GLY A 61 -2.95 0.52 6.37
N VAL A 62 -2.76 1.82 6.12
CA VAL A 62 -1.89 2.68 6.94
C VAL A 62 -2.40 2.76 8.38
N MET A 63 -3.69 3.06 8.57
CA MET A 63 -4.31 3.17 9.90
C MET A 63 -4.19 1.86 10.69
N LEU A 64 -4.41 0.72 10.03
CA LEU A 64 -4.22 -0.60 10.64
C LEU A 64 -2.77 -0.80 11.07
N ARG A 65 -1.79 -0.48 10.21
CA ARG A 65 -0.37 -0.63 10.53
C ARG A 65 0.06 0.27 11.68
N GLU A 66 -0.39 1.52 11.71
CA GLU A 66 -0.06 2.47 12.78
C GLU A 66 -0.66 2.04 14.13
N ARG A 67 -1.91 1.55 14.11
CA ARG A 67 -2.63 1.10 15.30
C ARG A 67 -2.05 -0.21 15.87
N ASP A 68 -1.90 -1.23 15.03
CA ASP A 68 -1.69 -2.61 15.49
C ASP A 68 -0.28 -3.13 15.21
N GLY A 69 0.51 -2.45 14.38
CA GLY A 69 1.79 -2.98 13.90
C GLY A 69 2.77 -3.30 15.02
N LYS A 70 2.86 -2.46 16.05
CA LYS A 70 3.73 -2.72 17.22
C LYS A 70 3.24 -3.91 18.03
N THR A 71 1.94 -3.97 18.30
CA THR A 71 1.30 -5.08 19.04
C THR A 71 1.49 -6.40 18.31
N LEU A 72 1.34 -6.40 16.99
CA LEU A 72 1.53 -7.60 16.17
C LEU A 72 2.98 -8.10 16.23
N VAL A 73 3.97 -7.20 16.14
CA VAL A 73 5.39 -7.57 16.30
C VAL A 73 5.64 -8.20 17.67
N GLN A 74 5.19 -7.55 18.75
CA GLN A 74 5.34 -8.08 20.11
C GLN A 74 4.72 -9.47 20.29
N TYR A 75 3.53 -9.67 19.72
CA TYR A 75 2.85 -10.95 19.77
C TYR A 75 3.63 -12.06 19.03
N LEU A 76 4.15 -11.74 17.84
CA LEU A 76 4.94 -12.69 17.04
C LEU A 76 6.27 -13.01 17.69
N ASP A 77 6.95 -12.03 18.28
CA ASP A 77 8.20 -12.22 19.04
C ASP A 77 7.96 -13.15 20.23
N HIS A 78 6.92 -12.87 21.03
CA HIS A 78 6.59 -13.70 22.19
C HIS A 78 6.21 -15.14 21.81
N SER A 79 5.45 -15.32 20.72
CA SER A 79 5.12 -16.66 20.22
C SER A 79 6.35 -17.42 19.72
N ALA A 80 7.34 -16.73 19.14
CA ALA A 80 8.56 -17.33 18.66
C ALA A 80 9.42 -17.82 19.83
N ASP A 81 9.50 -17.05 20.92
CA ASP A 81 10.21 -17.43 22.14
C ASP A 81 9.61 -18.70 22.76
N ILE A 82 8.28 -18.76 22.89
CA ILE A 82 7.57 -19.94 23.40
C ILE A 82 7.87 -21.18 22.54
N GLN A 83 7.89 -21.03 21.22
CA GLN A 83 8.18 -22.16 20.33
C GLN A 83 9.64 -22.60 20.43
N ALA A 84 10.57 -21.67 20.61
CA ALA A 84 11.99 -21.97 20.79
C ALA A 84 12.27 -22.72 22.10
N GLU A 85 11.59 -22.38 23.19
CA GLU A 85 11.67 -23.10 24.46
C GLU A 85 11.12 -24.53 24.34
N ARG A 86 9.98 -24.71 23.69
CA ARG A 86 9.39 -26.03 23.45
C ARG A 86 10.27 -26.96 22.61
N ASN A 87 11.06 -26.42 21.69
CA ASN A 87 11.95 -27.22 20.84
C ASN A 87 13.26 -27.64 21.54
N ARG A 88 13.57 -27.05 22.71
CA ARG A 88 14.79 -27.36 23.50
C ARG A 88 14.55 -28.37 24.62
N ALA A 89 13.29 -28.59 25.00
CA ALA A 89 12.85 -29.56 26.00
C ALA A 89 12.58 -30.92 25.33
#